data_AF-A0A4R2EQ58-F1
#
_entry.id   AF-A0A4R2EQ58-F1
#
_cell.length_a   1.000
_cell.length_b   1.000
_cell.length_c   1.000
_cell.angle_alpha   90.00
_cell.angle_beta   90.00
_cell.angle_gamma   90.00
#
_symmetry.space_group_name_H-M   'P 1'
#
loop_
_entity.id
_entity.type
_entity.pdbx_description
1 polymer ?
#
loop_
_entity_poly.entity_id
_entity_poly.type
_entity_poly.pdbx_seq_one_letter_code
_entity_poly.pdbx_strand_id
1 'polypeptide(L)'
;MKTKSIHLSNLRVVELLTFLERILPVLNQNAALNAKLKQKVDELVRATQELAAAQSQGSFENETKAVKQAAKRLNESIKLFVKFVDAFTHSDSAATKEQATLILSAVRREMPTLTGGVQKAQPGVVDGLNQLFTTNSRYADSLVALGAKPFWTKVMDEKSSFEGVYSNRTAVKASEEDAESAYEISKTVRPQVKALLEFLDDLYSVEEKPEYADMIGKINVEIDAVMAVIHTRETLAEKAKKEKEQNRSQE
;
A
#
# COMPACT_ATOMS: atom_id res chain seq x y z
N MET A 1 -33.23 -26.09 -7.36
CA MET A 1 -32.40 -24.87 -7.41
C MET A 1 -31.12 -25.14 -6.64
N LYS A 2 -29.97 -24.61 -7.08
CA LYS A 2 -28.69 -24.79 -6.39
C LYS A 2 -27.86 -23.50 -6.44
N THR A 3 -26.94 -23.37 -5.50
CA THR A 3 -25.94 -22.30 -5.51
C THR A 3 -25.00 -22.46 -6.71
N LYS A 4 -24.62 -21.33 -7.32
CA LYS A 4 -23.67 -21.28 -8.42
C LYS A 4 -22.26 -21.57 -7.90
N SER A 5 -21.39 -22.06 -8.78
CA SER A 5 -19.98 -22.24 -8.45
C SER A 5 -19.31 -20.89 -8.24
N ILE A 6 -18.53 -20.77 -7.16
CA ILE A 6 -17.73 -19.60 -6.82
C ILE A 6 -16.28 -20.02 -6.58
N HIS A 7 -15.34 -19.33 -7.22
CA HIS A 7 -13.90 -19.56 -7.00
C HIS A 7 -13.42 -18.82 -5.76
N LEU A 8 -13.86 -19.28 -4.59
CA LEU A 8 -13.53 -18.64 -3.31
C LEU A 8 -12.01 -18.50 -3.13
N SER A 9 -11.18 -19.44 -3.56
CA SER A 9 -9.71 -19.33 -3.50
C SER A 9 -9.13 -18.13 -4.24
N ASN A 10 -9.82 -17.64 -5.27
CA ASN A 10 -9.35 -16.55 -6.12
C ASN A 10 -9.76 -15.18 -5.57
N LEU A 11 -10.58 -15.11 -4.53
CA LEU A 11 -10.95 -13.84 -3.91
C LEU A 11 -9.81 -13.27 -3.07
N ARG A 12 -9.52 -11.99 -3.27
CA ARG A 12 -8.72 -11.22 -2.30
C ARG A 12 -9.51 -11.10 -0.99
N VAL A 13 -8.81 -10.88 0.13
CA VAL A 13 -9.45 -10.76 1.45
C VAL A 13 -10.58 -9.73 1.46
N VAL A 14 -10.36 -8.56 0.84
CA VAL A 14 -11.38 -7.50 0.72
C VAL A 14 -12.59 -7.95 -0.10
N GLU A 15 -12.36 -8.66 -1.22
CA GLU A 15 -13.43 -9.17 -2.09
C GLU A 15 -14.25 -10.24 -1.36
N LEU A 16 -13.59 -11.09 -0.56
CA LEU A 16 -14.24 -12.08 0.30
C LEU A 16 -15.08 -11.39 1.38
N LEU A 17 -14.55 -10.35 2.05
CA LEU A 17 -15.30 -9.63 3.09
C LEU A 17 -16.54 -8.95 2.50
N THR A 18 -16.39 -8.25 1.37
CA THR A 18 -17.54 -7.64 0.68
C THR A 18 -18.58 -8.68 0.26
N PHE A 19 -18.16 -9.87 -0.19
CA PHE A 19 -19.10 -10.93 -0.51
C PHE A 19 -19.87 -11.40 0.74
N LEU A 20 -19.18 -11.63 1.85
CA LEU A 20 -19.76 -12.05 3.14
C LEU A 20 -20.76 -11.03 3.67
N GLU A 21 -20.41 -9.75 3.65
CA GLU A 21 -21.28 -8.65 4.08
C GLU A 21 -22.61 -8.60 3.31
N ARG A 22 -22.63 -9.09 2.07
CA ARG A 22 -23.84 -9.13 1.23
C ARG A 22 -24.66 -10.40 1.41
N ILE A 23 -24.02 -11.55 1.59
CA ILE A 23 -24.76 -12.83 1.73
C ILE A 23 -25.25 -13.08 3.16
N LEU A 24 -24.55 -12.59 4.18
CA LEU A 24 -24.93 -12.82 5.59
C LEU A 24 -26.33 -12.26 5.93
N PRO A 25 -26.72 -11.06 5.49
CA PRO A 25 -28.10 -10.57 5.66
C PRO A 25 -29.14 -11.47 4.99
N VAL A 26 -28.85 -12.00 3.80
CA VAL A 26 -29.74 -12.92 3.08
C VAL A 26 -29.93 -14.22 3.88
N LEU A 27 -28.83 -14.79 4.37
CA LEU A 27 -28.84 -16.01 5.17
C LEU A 27 -29.56 -15.82 6.51
N ASN A 28 -29.35 -14.68 7.18
CA ASN A 28 -29.94 -14.39 8.48
C ASN A 28 -31.47 -14.21 8.44
N GLN A 29 -32.04 -13.76 7.31
CA GLN A 29 -33.49 -13.58 7.17
C GLN A 29 -34.28 -14.85 7.48
N ASN A 30 -33.74 -16.01 7.11
CA ASN A 30 -34.41 -17.30 7.22
C ASN A 30 -33.57 -18.37 7.94
N ALA A 31 -32.48 -17.97 8.61
CA ALA A 31 -31.59 -18.88 9.32
C ALA A 31 -32.31 -19.73 10.38
N ALA A 32 -33.36 -19.17 11.00
CA ALA A 32 -34.15 -19.84 12.04
C ALA A 32 -35.03 -21.00 11.52
N LEU A 33 -35.15 -21.18 10.21
CA LEU A 33 -35.89 -22.31 9.62
C LEU A 33 -35.27 -23.67 9.98
N ASN A 34 -33.98 -23.70 10.27
CA ASN A 34 -33.25 -24.90 10.67
C ASN A 34 -32.18 -24.55 11.70
N ALA A 35 -32.18 -25.22 12.86
CA ALA A 35 -31.24 -24.92 13.95
C ALA A 35 -29.76 -25.06 13.54
N LYS A 36 -29.45 -26.02 12.67
CA LYS A 36 -28.09 -26.24 12.16
C LYS A 36 -27.70 -25.18 11.12
N LEU A 37 -28.65 -24.71 10.32
CA LEU A 37 -28.43 -23.56 9.44
C LEU A 37 -28.12 -22.31 10.26
N LYS A 38 -28.93 -22.02 11.28
CA LYS A 38 -28.69 -20.92 12.21
C LYS A 38 -27.31 -20.99 12.85
N GLN A 39 -26.91 -22.15 13.37
CA GLN A 39 -25.59 -22.32 13.95
C GLN A 39 -24.47 -21.98 12.97
N LYS A 40 -24.52 -22.49 11.73
CA LYS A 40 -23.49 -22.23 10.72
C LYS A 40 -23.44 -20.76 10.29
N VAL A 41 -24.60 -20.11 10.22
CA VAL A 41 -24.67 -18.67 9.92
C VAL A 41 -24.07 -17.86 11.08
N ASP A 42 -24.40 -18.19 12.33
CA ASP A 42 -23.86 -17.52 13.52
C ASP A 42 -22.32 -17.70 13.61
N GLU A 43 -21.80 -18.89 13.28
CA GLU A 43 -20.36 -19.18 13.18
C GLU A 43 -19.69 -18.32 12.09
N LEU A 44 -20.31 -18.23 10.91
CA LEU A 44 -19.79 -17.42 9.80
C LEU A 44 -19.83 -15.92 10.10
N VAL A 45 -20.85 -15.42 10.81
CA VAL A 45 -20.92 -14.03 11.27
C VAL A 45 -19.73 -13.69 12.16
N ARG A 46 -19.41 -14.54 13.14
CA ARG A 46 -18.26 -14.32 14.03
C ARG A 46 -16.94 -14.29 13.26
N ALA A 47 -16.72 -15.28 12.37
CA ALA A 47 -15.50 -15.33 11.57
C ALA A 47 -15.38 -14.13 10.61
N THR A 48 -16.50 -13.59 10.11
CA THR A 48 -16.53 -12.38 9.28
C THR A 48 -16.18 -11.14 10.10
N GLN A 49 -16.64 -11.04 11.35
CA GLN A 49 -16.27 -9.95 12.26
C GLN A 49 -14.77 -9.98 12.61
N GLU A 50 -14.22 -11.16 12.88
CA GLU A 50 -12.78 -11.34 13.09
C GLU A 50 -11.97 -10.93 11.85
N LEU A 51 -12.41 -11.35 10.66
CA LEU A 51 -11.80 -10.97 9.40
C LEU A 51 -11.86 -9.46 9.13
N ALA A 52 -13.00 -8.82 9.42
CA ALA A 52 -13.17 -7.37 9.26
C ALA A 52 -12.27 -6.59 10.22
N ALA A 53 -12.18 -7.02 11.48
CA ALA A 53 -11.29 -6.43 12.47
C ALA A 53 -9.83 -6.52 12.01
N ALA A 54 -9.39 -7.70 11.57
CA ALA A 54 -8.03 -7.93 11.06
C ALA A 54 -7.75 -7.10 9.78
N GLN A 55 -8.74 -6.92 8.89
CA GLN A 55 -8.59 -6.05 7.71
C GLN A 55 -8.48 -4.57 8.10
N SER A 56 -9.27 -4.11 9.08
CA SER A 56 -9.30 -2.71 9.51
C SER A 56 -7.98 -2.24 10.15
N GLN A 57 -7.21 -3.17 10.72
CA GLN A 57 -5.87 -2.92 11.25
C GLN A 57 -4.78 -2.78 10.17
N GLY A 58 -5.09 -2.98 8.88
CA GLY A 58 -4.08 -3.03 7.80
C GLY A 58 -4.03 -1.83 6.85
N SER A 59 -4.80 -0.74 7.06
CA SER A 59 -4.83 0.38 6.12
C SER A 59 -3.74 1.42 6.39
N PHE A 60 -2.51 1.13 5.98
CA PHE A 60 -1.37 2.06 6.03
C PHE A 60 -1.44 3.21 5.00
N GLU A 61 -2.63 3.51 4.46
CA GLU A 61 -2.77 4.45 3.36
C GLU A 61 -2.35 5.86 3.80
N ASN A 62 -2.72 6.26 5.02
CA ASN A 62 -2.41 7.57 5.58
C ASN A 62 -0.91 7.72 5.88
N GLU A 63 -0.29 6.70 6.47
CA GLU A 63 1.13 6.67 6.79
C GLU A 63 1.96 6.59 5.51
N THR A 64 1.47 5.86 4.48
CA THR A 64 2.11 5.82 3.16
C THR A 64 2.02 7.17 2.46
N LYS A 65 0.87 7.86 2.54
CA LYS A 65 0.72 9.24 2.06
C LYS A 65 1.67 10.20 2.79
N ALA A 66 1.76 10.09 4.12
CA ALA A 66 2.63 10.91 4.96
C ALA A 66 4.12 10.71 4.60
N VAL A 67 4.58 9.46 4.44
CA VAL A 67 5.96 9.16 4.00
C VAL A 67 6.23 9.73 2.61
N LYS A 68 5.29 9.59 1.66
CA LYS A 68 5.44 10.17 0.31
C LYS A 68 5.55 11.69 0.35
N GLN A 69 4.74 12.36 1.17
CA GLN A 69 4.77 13.82 1.31
C GLN A 69 6.06 14.30 2.00
N ALA A 70 6.54 13.60 3.03
CA ALA A 70 7.82 13.90 3.67
C ALA A 70 8.99 13.70 2.70
N ALA A 71 9.00 12.61 1.92
CA ALA A 71 10.02 12.37 0.89
C ALA A 71 10.03 13.48 -0.17
N LYS A 72 8.84 13.95 -0.59
CA LYS A 72 8.71 15.05 -1.54
C LYS A 72 9.34 16.34 -0.99
N ARG A 73 9.04 16.71 0.26
CA ARG A 73 9.60 17.91 0.90
C ARG A 73 11.12 17.85 1.02
N LEU A 74 11.68 16.71 1.44
CA LEU A 74 13.12 16.49 1.47
C LEU A 74 13.76 16.63 0.08
N ASN A 75 13.16 16.04 -0.95
CA ASN A 75 13.67 16.19 -2.32
C ASN A 75 13.62 17.65 -2.80
N GLU A 76 12.55 18.38 -2.47
CA GLU A 76 12.39 19.78 -2.83
C GLU A 76 13.41 20.68 -2.11
N SER A 77 13.72 20.41 -0.84
CA SER A 77 14.75 21.15 -0.10
C SER A 77 16.15 20.92 -0.67
N ILE A 78 16.49 19.67 -1.04
CA ILE A 78 17.78 19.36 -1.70
C ILE A 78 17.88 20.07 -3.05
N LYS A 79 16.81 20.03 -3.87
CA LYS A 79 16.78 20.75 -5.15
C LYS A 79 16.95 22.24 -4.99
N LEU A 80 16.33 22.83 -3.98
CA LEU A 80 16.45 24.26 -3.69
C LEU A 80 17.90 24.61 -3.29
N PHE A 81 18.51 23.81 -2.41
CA PHE A 81 19.92 23.96 -2.04
C PHE A 81 20.83 23.91 -3.26
N VAL A 82 20.67 22.90 -4.12
CA VAL A 82 21.47 22.75 -5.35
C VAL A 82 21.30 23.96 -6.26
N LYS A 83 20.06 24.38 -6.54
CA LYS A 83 19.80 25.56 -7.40
C LYS A 83 20.42 26.83 -6.83
N PHE A 84 20.34 27.02 -5.51
CA PHE A 84 20.93 28.16 -4.83
C PHE A 84 22.44 28.20 -5.03
N VAL A 85 23.13 27.08 -4.80
CA VAL A 85 24.60 26.98 -4.99
C VAL A 85 24.97 27.10 -6.47
N ASP A 86 24.19 26.51 -7.38
CA ASP A 86 24.42 26.54 -8.83
C ASP A 86 24.42 27.96 -9.40
N ALA A 87 23.58 28.85 -8.87
CA ALA A 87 23.57 30.27 -9.25
C ALA A 87 24.95 30.93 -9.10
N PHE A 88 25.74 30.53 -8.10
CA PHE A 88 27.08 31.09 -7.86
C PHE A 88 28.16 30.56 -8.82
N THR A 89 27.89 29.50 -9.58
CA THR A 89 28.79 29.05 -10.66
C THR A 89 28.85 30.04 -11.83
N HIS A 90 27.85 30.92 -11.92
CA HIS A 90 27.77 32.00 -12.91
C HIS A 90 28.35 33.34 -12.41
N SER A 91 28.81 33.43 -11.14
CA SER A 91 29.38 34.65 -10.56
C SER A 91 30.68 35.07 -11.25
N ASP A 92 30.95 36.37 -11.48
CA ASP A 92 32.22 36.81 -12.08
C ASP A 92 33.46 36.55 -11.20
N SER A 93 33.26 36.29 -9.91
CA SER A 93 34.34 35.95 -8.96
C SER A 93 34.78 34.50 -9.12
N ALA A 94 36.04 34.30 -9.55
CA ALA A 94 36.65 32.97 -9.68
C ALA A 94 36.62 32.18 -8.36
N ALA A 95 36.88 32.84 -7.24
CA ALA A 95 36.84 32.22 -5.91
C ALA A 95 35.43 31.73 -5.55
N THR A 96 34.40 32.53 -5.87
CA THR A 96 33.00 32.17 -5.64
C THR A 96 32.57 31.00 -6.53
N LYS A 97 33.00 30.98 -7.81
CA LYS A 97 32.75 29.84 -8.71
C LYS A 97 33.40 28.56 -8.18
N GLU A 98 34.63 28.63 -7.68
CA GLU A 98 35.34 27.46 -7.15
C GLU A 98 34.62 26.87 -5.94
N GLN A 99 34.20 27.72 -4.99
CA GLN A 99 33.44 27.30 -3.82
C GLN A 99 32.11 26.62 -4.19
N ALA A 100 31.38 27.21 -5.14
CA ALA A 100 30.12 26.63 -5.63
C ALA A 100 30.35 25.28 -6.34
N THR A 101 31.38 25.21 -7.20
CA THR A 101 31.74 23.99 -7.93
C THR A 101 32.15 22.87 -6.98
N LEU A 102 32.90 23.20 -5.92
CA LEU A 102 33.30 22.24 -4.90
C LEU A 102 32.09 21.58 -4.25
N ILE A 103 31.11 22.36 -3.78
CA ILE A 103 29.90 21.85 -3.14
C ILE A 103 29.07 21.02 -4.14
N LEU A 104 28.83 21.52 -5.35
CA LEU A 104 28.04 20.82 -6.35
C LEU A 104 28.69 19.52 -6.81
N SER A 105 30.02 19.47 -6.89
CA SER A 105 30.75 18.26 -7.24
C SER A 105 30.55 17.16 -6.20
N ALA A 106 30.57 17.50 -4.90
CA ALA A 106 30.27 16.56 -3.83
C ALA A 106 28.82 16.08 -3.91
N VAL A 107 27.86 17.00 -4.07
CA VAL A 107 26.44 16.62 -4.19
C VAL A 107 26.20 15.74 -5.41
N ARG A 108 26.76 16.05 -6.58
CA ARG A 108 26.61 15.24 -7.80
C ARG A 108 27.26 13.86 -7.68
N ARG A 109 28.37 13.76 -6.96
CA ARG A 109 29.05 12.47 -6.70
C ARG A 109 28.17 11.56 -5.84
N GLU A 110 27.62 12.09 -4.75
CA GLU A 110 26.80 11.30 -3.82
C GLU A 110 25.36 11.11 -4.32
N MET A 111 24.86 12.02 -5.17
CA MET A 111 23.48 12.03 -5.69
C MET A 111 23.43 12.31 -7.21
N PRO A 112 23.92 11.40 -8.06
CA PRO A 112 24.08 11.63 -9.50
C PRO A 112 22.76 11.83 -10.26
N THR A 113 21.64 11.33 -9.72
CA THR A 113 20.32 11.39 -10.37
C THR A 113 19.49 12.61 -9.96
N LEU A 114 20.08 13.62 -9.30
CA LEU A 114 19.37 14.82 -8.80
C LEU A 114 18.67 15.62 -9.91
N THR A 115 19.13 15.45 -11.14
CA THR A 115 18.61 16.05 -12.38
C THR A 115 17.46 15.26 -13.00
N GLY A 116 17.24 14.00 -12.60
CA GLY A 116 16.13 13.15 -13.04
C GLY A 116 14.95 13.22 -12.07
N GLY A 117 13.71 13.09 -12.56
CA GLY A 117 12.48 13.24 -11.79
C GLY A 117 12.44 12.48 -10.45
N VAL A 118 11.61 13.00 -9.53
CA VAL A 118 11.27 12.50 -8.17
C VAL A 118 12.20 11.39 -7.64
N GLN A 119 13.31 11.77 -7.00
CA GLN A 119 14.21 10.82 -6.35
C GLN A 119 13.51 10.06 -5.21
N LYS A 120 13.94 8.83 -4.96
CA LYS A 120 13.80 8.24 -3.63
C LYS A 120 14.88 8.89 -2.76
N ALA A 121 14.50 9.82 -1.89
CA ALA A 121 15.45 10.38 -0.93
C ALA A 121 16.09 9.24 -0.13
N GLN A 122 17.42 9.24 -0.04
CA GLN A 122 18.18 8.30 0.79
C GLN A 122 18.78 9.08 1.96
N PRO A 123 18.16 9.02 3.16
CA PRO A 123 18.63 9.77 4.33
C PRO A 123 20.12 9.56 4.65
N GLY A 124 20.64 8.34 4.46
CA GLY A 124 22.06 8.03 4.69
C GLY A 124 23.03 8.77 3.75
N VAL A 125 22.61 9.12 2.53
CA VAL A 125 23.43 9.92 1.61
C VAL A 125 23.48 11.37 2.08
N VAL A 126 22.36 11.89 2.60
CA VAL A 126 22.31 13.23 3.22
C VAL A 126 23.22 13.29 4.45
N ASP A 127 23.27 12.22 5.25
CA ASP A 127 24.21 12.13 6.39
C ASP A 127 25.66 12.18 5.96
N GLY A 128 26.04 11.43 4.92
CA GLY A 128 27.41 11.48 4.37
C GLY A 128 27.80 12.87 3.89
N LEU A 129 26.90 13.56 3.19
CA LEU A 129 27.11 14.96 2.78
C LEU A 129 27.19 15.89 3.99
N ASN A 130 26.34 15.70 4.99
CA ASN A 130 26.35 16.53 6.19
C ASN A 130 27.68 16.36 6.96
N GLN A 131 28.15 15.12 7.10
CA GLN A 131 29.45 14.84 7.69
C GLN A 131 30.56 15.54 6.91
N LEU A 132 30.56 15.44 5.58
CA LEU A 132 31.54 16.13 4.74
C LEU A 132 31.50 17.66 4.95
N PHE A 133 30.31 18.25 4.96
CA PHE A 133 30.11 19.70 5.07
C PHE A 133 30.42 20.28 6.44
N THR A 134 30.39 19.46 7.50
CA THR A 134 30.62 19.89 8.88
C THR A 134 32.01 19.54 9.39
N THR A 135 32.62 18.46 8.90
CA THR A 135 33.92 17.99 9.37
C THR A 135 35.09 18.46 8.51
N ASN A 136 34.86 18.76 7.22
CA ASN A 136 35.89 19.29 6.34
C ASN A 136 35.79 20.82 6.26
N SER A 137 36.79 21.52 6.80
CA SER A 137 36.81 22.99 6.86
C SER A 137 36.62 23.64 5.49
N ARG A 138 37.17 23.07 4.41
CA ARG A 138 37.01 23.61 3.06
C ARG A 138 35.54 23.69 2.62
N TYR A 139 34.74 22.67 2.95
CA TYR A 139 33.31 22.67 2.64
C TYR A 139 32.52 23.55 3.60
N ALA A 140 32.86 23.54 4.89
CA ALA A 140 32.22 24.40 5.89
C ALA A 140 32.40 25.89 5.56
N ASP A 141 33.61 26.30 5.18
CA ASP A 141 33.95 27.66 4.80
C ASP A 141 33.26 28.05 3.49
N SER A 142 33.17 27.13 2.53
CA SER A 142 32.44 27.35 1.28
C SER A 142 30.94 27.57 1.51
N LEU A 143 30.32 26.83 2.44
CA LEU A 143 28.93 27.04 2.83
C LEU A 143 28.69 28.41 3.49
N VAL A 144 29.67 28.90 4.27
CA VAL A 144 29.62 30.25 4.86
C VAL A 144 29.75 31.31 3.78
N ALA A 145 30.78 31.21 2.94
CA ALA A 145 31.09 32.20 1.93
C ALA A 145 29.96 32.40 0.92
N LEU A 146 29.23 31.33 0.59
CA LEU A 146 28.08 31.37 -0.31
C LEU A 146 26.76 31.72 0.39
N GLY A 147 26.73 31.86 1.72
CA GLY A 147 25.49 32.04 2.49
C GLY A 147 24.54 30.84 2.39
N ALA A 148 25.04 29.64 2.08
CA ALA A 148 24.26 28.44 1.81
C ALA A 148 23.85 27.66 3.07
N LYS A 149 24.41 28.02 4.25
CA LYS A 149 24.12 27.37 5.53
C LYS A 149 22.61 27.22 5.83
N PRO A 150 21.76 28.26 5.71
CA PRO A 150 20.33 28.12 6.01
C PRO A 150 19.60 27.12 5.11
N PHE A 151 20.00 27.03 3.83
CA PHE A 151 19.43 26.08 2.89
C PHE A 151 19.84 24.64 3.24
N TRP A 152 21.09 24.44 3.67
CA TRP A 152 21.56 23.14 4.14
C TRP A 152 20.90 22.72 5.46
N THR A 153 20.73 23.65 6.41
CA THR A 153 19.99 23.39 7.65
C THR A 153 18.56 22.92 7.35
N LYS A 154 17.87 23.57 6.41
CA LYS A 154 16.54 23.14 5.97
C LYS A 154 16.52 21.72 5.38
N VAL A 155 17.57 21.31 4.67
CA VAL A 155 17.70 19.92 4.19
C VAL A 155 17.78 18.95 5.38
N MET A 156 18.55 19.27 6.42
CA MET A 156 18.67 18.46 7.61
C MET A 156 17.35 18.39 8.41
N ASP A 157 16.61 19.48 8.53
CA ASP A 157 15.31 19.50 9.20
C ASP A 157 14.29 18.61 8.48
N GLU A 158 14.21 18.69 7.15
CA GLU A 158 13.32 17.86 6.35
C GLU A 158 13.76 16.38 6.35
N LYS A 159 15.06 16.11 6.48
CA LYS A 159 15.59 14.75 6.68
C LYS A 159 15.11 14.19 8.02
N SER A 160 15.29 14.92 9.11
CA SER A 160 14.83 14.48 10.44
C SER A 160 13.31 14.29 10.47
N SER A 161 12.54 15.17 9.80
CA SER A 161 11.09 14.98 9.65
C SER A 161 10.76 13.71 8.87
N PHE A 162 11.46 13.43 7.76
CA PHE A 162 11.29 12.20 7.01
C PHE A 162 11.61 10.95 7.83
N GLU A 163 12.74 10.94 8.54
CA GLU A 163 13.16 9.83 9.39
C GLU A 163 12.16 9.59 10.53
N GLY A 164 11.65 10.66 11.14
CA GLY A 164 10.59 10.58 12.16
C GLY A 164 9.31 9.96 11.60
N VAL A 165 8.81 10.42 10.45
CA VAL A 165 7.60 9.87 9.81
C VAL A 165 7.82 8.42 9.33
N TYR A 166 9.01 8.11 8.82
CA TYR A 166 9.37 6.76 8.37
C TYR A 166 9.49 5.79 9.54
N SER A 167 10.13 6.21 10.64
CA SER A 167 10.22 5.46 11.88
C SER A 167 8.82 5.25 12.47
N ASN A 168 7.96 6.28 12.49
CA ASN A 168 6.59 6.15 12.98
C ASN A 168 5.78 5.16 12.14
N ARG A 169 5.89 5.20 10.79
CA ARG A 169 5.28 4.17 9.93
C ARG A 169 5.83 2.77 10.25
N THR A 170 7.12 2.66 10.52
CA THR A 170 7.75 1.36 10.83
C THR A 170 7.32 0.85 12.21
N ALA A 171 7.18 1.73 13.20
CA ALA A 171 6.65 1.43 14.52
C ALA A 171 5.18 1.02 14.45
N VAL A 172 4.34 1.77 13.71
CA VAL A 172 2.94 1.42 13.44
C VAL A 172 2.86 0.06 12.74
N LYS A 173 3.67 -0.18 11.71
CA LYS A 173 3.77 -1.50 11.04
C LYS A 173 4.25 -2.63 11.95
N ALA A 174 5.16 -2.34 12.88
CA ALA A 174 5.67 -3.31 13.83
C ALA A 174 4.71 -3.55 15.01
N SER A 175 3.86 -2.58 15.34
CA SER A 175 2.76 -2.75 16.31
C SER A 175 1.51 -3.37 15.71
N GLU A 176 1.33 -3.26 14.38
CA GLU A 176 0.23 -3.83 13.58
C GLU A 176 0.70 -5.10 12.83
N GLU A 177 1.50 -5.92 13.50
CA GLU A 177 1.97 -7.21 12.99
C GLU A 177 0.78 -8.18 12.89
N ASP A 178 -0.03 -8.10 11.82
CA ASP A 178 -1.00 -9.16 11.48
C ASP A 178 -1.69 -9.07 10.08
N ALA A 179 -0.98 -8.61 9.05
CA ALA A 179 -1.42 -8.92 7.67
C ALA A 179 -1.44 -10.44 7.40
N GLU A 180 -0.66 -11.21 8.18
CA GLU A 180 -0.69 -12.67 8.20
C GLU A 180 -2.02 -13.16 8.83
N SER A 181 -2.53 -12.59 9.92
CA SER A 181 -3.81 -13.05 10.50
C SER A 181 -5.02 -12.84 9.61
N ALA A 182 -5.19 -11.69 8.92
CA ALA A 182 -6.36 -11.51 8.04
C ALA A 182 -6.35 -12.54 6.89
N TYR A 183 -5.17 -12.85 6.35
CA TYR A 183 -5.03 -13.88 5.32
C TYR A 183 -5.25 -15.29 5.87
N GLU A 184 -4.69 -15.62 7.03
CA GLU A 184 -4.89 -16.91 7.71
C GLU A 184 -6.35 -17.12 8.14
N ILE A 185 -7.02 -16.10 8.69
CA ILE A 185 -8.46 -16.11 8.96
C ILE A 185 -9.23 -16.30 7.65
N SER A 186 -8.81 -15.68 6.54
CA SER A 186 -9.47 -15.92 5.26
C SER A 186 -9.38 -17.38 4.79
N LYS A 187 -8.32 -18.13 5.16
CA LYS A 187 -8.21 -19.56 4.84
C LYS A 187 -9.19 -20.41 5.62
N THR A 188 -9.62 -20.00 6.81
CA THR A 188 -10.62 -20.71 7.61
C THR A 188 -12.05 -20.33 7.20
N VAL A 189 -12.28 -19.06 6.82
CA VAL A 189 -13.59 -18.56 6.38
C VAL A 189 -14.03 -19.16 5.04
N ARG A 190 -13.14 -19.30 4.06
CA ARG A 190 -13.51 -19.82 2.72
C ARG A 190 -14.14 -21.23 2.77
N PRO A 191 -13.56 -22.22 3.48
CA PRO A 191 -14.22 -23.52 3.69
C PRO A 191 -15.59 -23.41 4.38
N GLN A 192 -15.75 -22.51 5.35
CA GLN A 192 -17.03 -22.33 6.04
C GLN A 192 -18.12 -21.82 5.10
N VAL A 193 -17.79 -20.84 4.23
CA VAL A 193 -18.71 -20.36 3.18
C VAL A 193 -19.10 -21.51 2.26
N LYS A 194 -18.11 -22.26 1.73
CA LYS A 194 -18.39 -23.39 0.84
C LYS A 194 -19.32 -24.42 1.51
N ALA A 195 -19.00 -24.82 2.73
CA ALA A 195 -19.79 -25.80 3.47
C ALA A 195 -21.20 -25.29 3.80
N LEU A 196 -21.38 -23.99 4.01
CA LEU A 196 -22.70 -23.39 4.23
C LEU A 196 -23.54 -23.38 2.96
N LEU A 197 -22.95 -23.05 1.81
CA LEU A 197 -23.65 -23.07 0.52
C LEU A 197 -24.07 -24.49 0.12
N GLU A 198 -23.16 -25.47 0.28
CA GLU A 198 -23.47 -26.88 0.05
C GLU A 198 -24.60 -27.36 0.99
N PHE A 199 -24.54 -27.00 2.27
CA PHE A 199 -25.59 -27.35 3.22
C PHE A 199 -26.94 -26.70 2.89
N LEU A 200 -26.96 -25.46 2.37
CA LEU A 200 -28.18 -24.80 1.93
C LEU A 200 -28.80 -25.51 0.72
N ASP A 201 -27.97 -25.97 -0.23
CA ASP A 201 -28.43 -26.76 -1.38
C ASP A 201 -29.02 -28.11 -0.94
N ASP A 202 -28.41 -28.76 0.05
CA ASP A 202 -28.93 -30.01 0.64
C ASP A 202 -30.28 -29.79 1.34
N LEU A 203 -30.40 -28.72 2.14
CA LEU A 203 -31.66 -28.36 2.81
C LEU A 203 -32.78 -28.12 1.80
N TYR A 204 -32.50 -27.38 0.72
CA TYR A 204 -33.48 -27.18 -0.33
C TYR A 204 -33.83 -28.49 -1.04
N SER A 205 -32.86 -29.38 -1.29
CA SER A 205 -33.12 -30.66 -1.95
C SER A 205 -33.97 -31.63 -1.13
N VAL A 206 -33.97 -31.50 0.19
CA VAL A 206 -34.71 -32.40 1.09
C VAL A 206 -36.06 -31.81 1.49
N GLU A 207 -36.08 -30.52 1.86
CA GLU A 207 -37.29 -29.88 2.39
C GLU A 207 -38.09 -29.12 1.32
N GLU A 208 -37.46 -28.76 0.19
CA GLU A 208 -38.05 -28.02 -0.94
C GLU A 208 -38.77 -26.71 -0.57
N LYS A 209 -38.46 -26.15 0.59
CA LYS A 209 -39.08 -24.90 1.07
C LYS A 209 -38.74 -23.72 0.16
N PRO A 210 -39.73 -22.87 -0.20
CA PRO A 210 -39.52 -21.73 -1.08
C PRO A 210 -38.55 -20.69 -0.49
N GLU A 211 -38.45 -20.60 0.83
CA GLU A 211 -37.52 -19.70 1.52
C GLU A 211 -36.05 -20.06 1.27
N TYR A 212 -35.72 -21.35 1.17
CA TYR A 212 -34.36 -21.77 0.79
C TYR A 212 -34.08 -21.44 -0.69
N ALA A 213 -35.06 -21.62 -1.58
CA ALA A 213 -34.92 -21.22 -2.99
C ALA A 213 -34.69 -19.71 -3.15
N ASP A 214 -35.43 -18.89 -2.41
CA ASP A 214 -35.26 -17.43 -2.41
C ASP A 214 -33.85 -17.02 -1.92
N MET A 215 -33.38 -17.63 -0.83
CA MET A 215 -32.00 -17.42 -0.34
C MET A 215 -30.96 -17.80 -1.39
N ILE A 216 -31.07 -18.98 -2.00
CA ILE A 216 -30.17 -19.45 -3.05
C ILE A 216 -30.19 -18.47 -4.24
N GLY A 217 -31.37 -17.97 -4.63
CA GLY A 217 -31.52 -17.01 -5.71
C GLY A 217 -30.78 -15.71 -5.46
N LYS A 218 -30.97 -15.12 -4.28
CA LYS A 218 -30.28 -13.88 -3.87
C LYS A 218 -28.77 -14.08 -3.76
N ILE A 219 -28.31 -15.19 -3.19
CA ILE A 219 -26.89 -15.53 -3.10
C ILE A 219 -26.27 -15.68 -4.49
N ASN A 220 -26.98 -16.29 -5.44
CA ASN A 220 -26.49 -16.47 -6.81
C ASN A 220 -26.25 -15.14 -7.54
N VAL A 221 -27.05 -14.10 -7.26
CA VAL A 221 -26.81 -12.75 -7.79
C VAL A 221 -25.48 -12.19 -7.27
N GLU A 222 -25.19 -12.37 -5.98
CA GLU A 222 -23.92 -11.92 -5.40
C GLU A 222 -22.72 -12.73 -5.89
N ILE A 223 -22.89 -14.04 -6.13
CA ILE A 223 -21.87 -14.88 -6.76
C ILE A 223 -21.53 -14.36 -8.16
N ASP A 224 -22.54 -14.05 -8.99
CA ASP A 224 -22.32 -13.52 -10.33
C ASP A 224 -21.53 -12.20 -10.30
N ALA A 225 -21.91 -11.28 -9.39
CA ALA A 225 -21.25 -9.99 -9.23
C ALA A 225 -19.76 -10.15 -8.88
N VAL A 226 -19.45 -11.04 -7.94
CA VAL A 226 -18.08 -11.30 -7.50
C VAL A 226 -17.26 -12.03 -8.57
N MET A 227 -17.86 -12.97 -9.27
CA MET A 227 -17.21 -13.65 -10.39
C MET A 227 -16.85 -12.67 -11.51
N ALA A 228 -17.71 -11.70 -11.84
CA ALA A 228 -17.38 -10.66 -12.82
C ALA A 228 -16.14 -9.83 -12.44
N VAL A 229 -15.96 -9.55 -11.14
CA VAL A 229 -14.75 -8.87 -10.62
C VAL A 229 -13.50 -9.74 -10.85
N ILE A 230 -13.56 -11.04 -10.54
CA ILE A 230 -12.45 -11.98 -10.77
C ILE A 230 -12.04 -11.98 -12.26
N HIS A 231 -13.00 -12.17 -13.17
CA HIS A 231 -12.72 -12.25 -14.61
C HIS A 231 -12.11 -10.95 -15.16
N THR A 232 -12.62 -9.80 -14.69
CA THR A 232 -12.07 -8.49 -15.08
C THR A 232 -10.61 -8.36 -14.67
N ARG A 233 -10.29 -8.76 -13.43
CA ARG A 233 -8.92 -8.72 -12.90
C ARG A 233 -7.98 -9.65 -13.64
N GLU A 234 -8.41 -10.87 -13.96
CA GLU A 234 -7.62 -11.83 -14.74
C GLU A 234 -7.32 -11.27 -16.15
N THR A 235 -8.32 -10.70 -16.80
CA THR A 235 -8.16 -10.06 -18.12
C THR A 235 -7.15 -8.90 -18.08
N LEU A 236 -7.18 -8.06 -17.03
CA LEU A 236 -6.23 -6.97 -16.87
C LEU A 236 -4.81 -7.48 -16.58
N ALA A 237 -4.66 -8.55 -15.80
CA ALA A 237 -3.36 -9.16 -15.51
C ALA A 237 -2.72 -9.74 -16.78
N GLU A 238 -3.51 -10.39 -17.64
CA GLU A 238 -3.03 -10.90 -18.92
C GLU A 238 -2.57 -9.79 -19.87
N LYS A 239 -3.33 -8.69 -19.97
CA LYS A 239 -2.93 -7.52 -20.76
C LYS A 239 -1.60 -6.94 -20.29
N ALA A 240 -1.46 -6.73 -18.98
CA ALA A 240 -0.22 -6.22 -18.38
C ALA A 240 0.99 -7.14 -18.59
N LYS A 241 0.77 -8.47 -18.64
CA LYS A 241 1.84 -9.43 -18.95
C LYS A 241 2.29 -9.34 -20.40
N LYS A 242 1.33 -9.27 -21.34
CA LYS A 242 1.62 -9.13 -22.79
C LYS A 242 2.37 -7.83 -23.10
N GLU A 243 1.99 -6.72 -22.47
CA GLU A 243 2.68 -5.43 -22.63
C GLU A 243 4.13 -5.47 -22.12
N LYS A 244 4.39 -6.16 -20.99
CA LYS A 244 5.75 -6.34 -20.47
C LYS A 244 6.63 -7.23 -21.36
N GLU A 245 6.05 -8.28 -21.96
CA GLU A 245 6.76 -9.17 -22.88
C GLU A 245 7.10 -8.45 -24.20
N GLN A 246 6.19 -7.60 -24.70
CA GLN A 246 6.43 -6.75 -25.86
C GLN A 246 7.53 -5.72 -25.61
N ASN A 247 7.50 -5.03 -24.46
CA ASN A 247 8.54 -4.03 -24.13
C ASN A 247 9.92 -4.67 -23.92
N ARG A 248 10.01 -5.89 -23.39
CA ARG A 248 11.29 -6.62 -23.26
C ARG A 248 11.86 -7.16 -24.56
N SER A 249 11.01 -7.31 -25.58
CA SER A 249 11.44 -7.79 -26.90
C SER A 249 11.84 -6.62 -27.84
N GLN A 250 11.72 -5.38 -27.35
CA GLN A 250 12.09 -4.15 -28.06
C GLN A 250 13.32 -3.45 -27.44
N GLU A 251 13.87 -3.98 -26.35
CA GLU A 251 15.17 -3.63 -25.77
C GLU A 251 16.24 -4.65 -26.20
#